data_AF-A0A4Y2LV93-F1
#
_entry.id   AF-A0A4Y2LV93-F1
#
_cell.length_a   1.000
_cell.length_b   1.000
_cell.length_c   1.000
_cell.angle_alpha   90.00
_cell.angle_beta   90.00
_cell.angle_gamma   90.00
#
_symmetry.space_group_name_H-M   'P 1'
#
loop_
_entity.id
_entity.type
_entity.pdbx_description
1 polymer ?
#
loop_
_entity_poly.entity_id
_entity_poly.type
_entity_poly.pdbx_seq_one_letter_code
_entity_poly.pdbx_strand_id
1 'polypeptide(L)'
;MTVPKSFYERVFKENVISEWNSLNQISHNAKSSKEFFRSIHGCLKANHFVPNVKITQFLTGHGNFKAYLNRFNLSRTDLCFCSSGETQVVKHLMLSSLNSLPDDIYSSTV
;
A
#
# COMPACT_ATOMS: atom_id res chain seq x y z
N MET A 1 1.43 -37.21 29.98
CA MET A 1 0.41 -36.38 29.30
C MET A 1 1.00 -35.92 27.97
N THR A 2 0.36 -36.24 26.85
CA THR A 2 0.81 -35.80 25.52
C THR A 2 0.12 -34.48 25.17
N VAL A 3 0.89 -33.52 24.68
CA VAL A 3 0.34 -32.23 24.24
C VAL A 3 -0.31 -32.42 22.88
N PRO A 4 -1.53 -31.90 22.65
CA PRO A 4 -2.20 -32.01 21.35
C PRO A 4 -1.41 -31.36 20.22
N LYS A 5 -1.39 -31.98 19.03
CA LYS A 5 -0.75 -31.43 17.83
C LYS A 5 -1.22 -30.00 17.50
N SER A 6 -2.52 -29.74 17.67
CA SER A 6 -3.12 -28.42 17.43
C SER A 6 -2.54 -27.32 18.32
N PHE A 7 -2.08 -27.66 19.53
CA PHE A 7 -1.41 -26.71 20.41
C PHE A 7 -0.05 -26.28 19.83
N TYR A 8 0.76 -27.24 19.39
CA TYR A 8 2.05 -26.94 18.75
C TYR A 8 1.89 -26.13 17.48
N GLU A 9 0.93 -26.48 16.62
CA GLU A 9 0.65 -25.74 15.39
C GLU A 9 0.26 -24.29 15.67
N ARG A 10 -0.58 -24.06 16.68
CA ARG A 10 -1.00 -22.73 17.08
C ARG A 10 0.19 -21.90 17.58
N VAL A 11 0.97 -22.44 18.51
CA VAL A 11 2.14 -21.74 19.09
C VAL A 11 3.19 -21.46 18.00
N PHE A 12 3.46 -22.43 17.13
CA PHE A 12 4.39 -22.24 16.02
C PHE A 12 3.93 -21.14 15.07
N LYS A 13 2.64 -21.13 14.69
CA LYS A 13 2.06 -20.10 13.84
C LYS A 13 2.15 -18.71 14.49
N GLU A 14 1.82 -18.60 15.77
CA GLU A 14 1.93 -17.35 16.54
C GLU A 14 3.39 -16.83 16.52
N ASN A 15 4.38 -17.69 16.74
CA ASN A 15 5.79 -17.33 16.69
C ASN A 15 6.23 -16.85 15.30
N VAL A 16 5.87 -17.59 14.25
CA VAL A 16 6.21 -17.21 12.87
C VAL A 16 5.60 -15.86 12.48
N ILE A 17 4.33 -15.62 12.83
CA ILE A 17 3.65 -14.34 12.55
C ILE A 17 4.31 -13.20 13.33
N SER A 18 4.68 -13.43 14.59
CA SER A 18 5.36 -12.45 15.43
C SER A 18 6.71 -12.03 14.84
N GLU A 19 7.54 -13.02 14.47
CA GLU A 19 8.84 -12.78 13.86
C GLU A 19 8.71 -12.07 12.52
N TRP A 20 7.80 -12.54 11.66
CA TRP A 20 7.54 -11.88 10.37
C TRP A 20 7.09 -10.43 10.56
N ASN A 21 6.23 -10.16 11.55
CA ASN A 21 5.80 -8.82 11.85
C ASN A 21 6.95 -7.92 12.32
N SER A 22 7.84 -8.43 13.18
CA SER A 22 9.04 -7.72 13.65
C SER A 22 9.97 -7.35 12.49
N LEU A 23 10.34 -8.34 11.68
CA LEU A 23 11.19 -8.14 10.50
C LEU A 23 10.56 -7.17 9.51
N ASN A 24 9.26 -7.28 9.28
CA ASN A 24 8.54 -6.36 8.42
C ASN A 24 8.61 -4.93 8.98
N GLN A 25 8.37 -4.70 10.27
CA GLN A 25 8.41 -3.35 10.84
C GLN A 25 9.77 -2.67 10.73
N ILE A 26 10.86 -3.43 10.90
CA ILE A 26 12.24 -2.90 10.85
C ILE A 26 12.72 -2.71 9.40
N SER A 27 12.22 -3.51 8.46
CA SER A 27 12.62 -3.43 7.06
C SER A 27 12.22 -2.12 6.39
N HIS A 28 13.03 -1.60 5.48
CA HIS A 28 12.64 -0.51 4.57
C HIS A 28 11.72 -0.99 3.42
N ASN A 29 11.63 -2.30 3.19
CA ASN A 29 10.80 -2.88 2.14
C ASN A 29 9.31 -2.73 2.42
N ALA A 30 8.49 -2.93 1.38
CA ALA A 30 7.02 -2.87 1.48
C ALA A 30 6.48 -1.54 2.05
N LYS A 31 7.23 -0.44 1.91
CA LYS A 31 6.87 0.89 2.42
C LYS A 31 5.44 1.29 2.03
N SER A 32 5.07 1.16 0.75
CA SER A 32 3.72 1.48 0.27
C SER A 32 2.65 0.57 0.90
N SER A 33 2.86 -0.75 0.93
CA SER A 33 1.89 -1.68 1.52
C SER A 33 1.69 -1.44 3.03
N LYS A 34 2.73 -1.02 3.74
CA LYS A 34 2.68 -0.70 5.19
C LYS A 34 1.84 0.53 5.50
N GLU A 35 1.63 1.44 4.55
CA GLU A 35 0.71 2.57 4.73
C GLU A 35 -0.73 2.09 4.91
N PHE A 36 -1.10 0.99 4.24
CA PHE A 36 -2.42 0.36 4.33
C PHE A 36 -2.49 -0.71 5.43
N PHE A 37 -1.48 -1.56 5.53
CA PHE A 37 -1.41 -2.65 6.50
C PHE A 37 -0.17 -2.50 7.39
N ARG A 38 -0.34 -1.76 8.49
CA ARG A 38 0.75 -1.45 9.44
C ARG A 38 1.35 -2.67 10.15
N SER A 39 0.62 -3.78 10.17
CA SER A 39 1.09 -5.04 10.77
C SER A 39 0.64 -6.23 9.95
N ILE A 40 1.44 -7.31 10.02
CA ILE A 40 1.10 -8.59 9.42
C ILE A 40 -0.21 -9.13 9.99
N HIS A 41 -0.44 -8.94 11.28
CA HIS A 41 -1.70 -9.29 11.93
C HIS A 41 -2.91 -8.58 11.30
N GLY A 42 -2.77 -7.29 10.96
CA GLY A 42 -3.83 -6.54 10.28
C GLY A 42 -4.09 -7.08 8.87
N CYS A 43 -3.04 -7.40 8.13
CA CYS A 43 -3.16 -8.02 6.81
C CYS A 43 -3.86 -9.38 6.88
N LEU A 44 -3.48 -10.25 7.81
CA LEU A 44 -4.09 -11.58 8.00
C LEU A 44 -5.52 -11.53 8.54
N LYS A 45 -5.95 -10.41 9.14
CA LYS A 45 -7.34 -10.19 9.58
C LYS A 45 -8.23 -9.66 8.46
N ALA A 46 -7.68 -9.17 7.36
CA ALA A 46 -8.41 -8.59 6.24
C ALA A 46 -9.06 -9.67 5.34
N ASN A 47 -9.73 -10.65 5.94
CA ASN A 47 -10.27 -11.83 5.25
C ASN A 47 -11.38 -11.52 4.23
N HIS A 48 -12.01 -10.35 4.34
CA HIS A 48 -13.03 -9.89 3.41
C HIS A 48 -12.47 -9.09 2.23
N PHE A 49 -11.16 -8.81 2.24
CA PHE A 49 -10.49 -8.04 1.20
C PHE A 49 -9.66 -8.98 0.32
N VAL A 50 -10.18 -9.26 -0.88
CA VAL A 50 -9.48 -10.09 -1.88
C VAL A 50 -8.99 -9.18 -3.00
N PRO A 51 -7.70 -8.74 -2.96
CA PRO A 51 -7.19 -7.84 -3.97
C PRO A 51 -7.01 -8.56 -5.32
N ASN A 52 -7.47 -7.94 -6.39
CA ASN A 52 -7.10 -8.34 -7.75
C ASN A 52 -5.73 -7.74 -8.15
N VAL A 53 -5.22 -8.10 -9.32
CA VAL A 53 -3.90 -7.65 -9.80
C VAL A 53 -3.74 -6.13 -9.77
N LYS A 54 -4.75 -5.37 -10.19
CA LYS A 54 -4.70 -3.90 -10.22
C LYS A 54 -4.61 -3.33 -8.80
N ILE A 55 -5.43 -3.87 -7.89
CA ILE A 55 -5.44 -3.46 -6.48
C ILE A 55 -4.11 -3.82 -5.81
N THR A 56 -3.55 -5.01 -6.06
CA THR A 56 -2.24 -5.40 -5.53
C THR A 56 -1.13 -4.48 -6.01
N GLN A 57 -1.08 -4.19 -7.32
CA GLN A 57 -0.10 -3.24 -7.88
C GLN A 57 -0.26 -1.84 -7.28
N PHE A 58 -1.50 -1.42 -7.07
CA PHE A 58 -1.81 -0.14 -6.47
C PHE A 58 -1.29 -0.07 -5.02
N LEU A 59 -1.66 -1.02 -4.15
CA LEU A 59 -1.28 -1.04 -2.75
C LEU A 59 0.24 -1.19 -2.53
N THR A 60 0.91 -1.90 -3.44
CA THR A 60 2.36 -2.12 -3.38
C THR A 60 3.17 -1.00 -4.03
N GLY A 61 2.52 -0.06 -4.72
CA GLY A 61 3.22 0.99 -5.48
C GLY A 61 3.94 0.47 -6.72
N HIS A 62 3.52 -0.68 -7.26
CA HIS A 62 4.10 -1.34 -8.44
C HIS A 62 3.31 -1.13 -9.74
N GLY A 63 2.27 -0.29 -9.73
CA GLY A 63 1.53 0.07 -10.93
C GLY A 63 2.29 1.07 -11.81
N ASN A 64 1.58 1.68 -12.76
CA ASN A 64 2.09 2.72 -13.66
C ASN A 64 2.29 4.08 -12.95
N PHE A 65 2.96 4.08 -11.80
CA PHE A 65 3.34 5.28 -11.08
C PHE A 65 4.69 5.76 -11.60
N LYS A 66 4.84 7.05 -11.92
CA LYS A 66 6.10 7.57 -12.46
C LYS A 66 7.29 7.32 -11.54
N ALA A 67 7.12 7.39 -10.22
CA ALA A 67 8.18 7.06 -9.27
C ALA A 67 8.65 5.60 -9.39
N TYR A 68 7.71 4.68 -9.62
CA TYR A 68 8.04 3.28 -9.83
C TYR A 68 8.72 3.07 -11.19
N LEU A 69 8.14 3.59 -12.27
CA LEU A 69 8.67 3.46 -13.63
C LEU A 69 10.05 4.10 -13.79
N ASN A 70 10.27 5.27 -13.19
CA ASN A 70 11.57 5.96 -13.21
C ASN A 70 12.67 5.13 -12.55
N ARG A 71 12.36 4.41 -11.46
CA ARG A 71 13.29 3.49 -10.78
C ARG A 71 13.81 2.35 -11.67
N PHE A 72 13.06 2.01 -12.72
CA PHE A 72 13.45 1.02 -13.73
C PHE A 72 13.87 1.65 -15.06
N ASN A 73 14.11 2.96 -15.11
CA ASN A 73 14.44 3.72 -16.31
C ASN A 73 13.37 3.66 -17.42
N LEU A 74 12.11 3.39 -17.05
CA LEU A 74 10.95 3.36 -17.98
C LEU A 74 10.24 4.72 -18.07
N SER A 75 10.57 5.66 -17.18
CA SER A 75 10.11 7.05 -17.23
C SER A 75 11.30 7.99 -17.06
N ARG A 76 11.30 9.11 -17.78
CA ARG A 76 12.35 10.15 -17.68
C ARG A 76 12.29 10.95 -16.39
N THR A 77 11.15 10.96 -15.72
CA THR A 77 10.91 11.71 -14.48
C THR A 77 9.98 10.92 -13.56
N ASP A 78 10.13 11.11 -12.26
CA ASP A 78 9.25 10.60 -11.22
C ASP A 78 8.14 11.60 -10.83
N LEU A 79 8.19 12.84 -11.34
CA LEU A 79 7.30 13.93 -10.96
C LEU A 79 5.92 13.82 -11.61
N CYS A 80 4.88 14.11 -10.85
CA CYS A 80 3.50 14.21 -11.35
C CYS A 80 3.33 15.42 -12.28
N PHE A 81 2.29 15.40 -13.12
CA PHE A 81 1.95 16.53 -13.99
C PHE A 81 1.05 17.57 -13.32
N CYS A 82 0.66 17.36 -12.06
CA CYS A 82 -0.11 18.33 -11.31
C CYS A 82 0.73 19.56 -10.96
N SER A 83 0.06 20.66 -10.60
CA SER A 83 0.70 21.94 -10.32
C SER A 83 1.71 21.91 -9.16
N SER A 84 1.63 20.93 -8.25
CA SER A 84 2.57 20.80 -7.15
C SER A 84 3.93 20.23 -7.57
N GLY A 85 4.01 19.58 -8.74
CA GLY A 85 5.25 18.96 -9.22
C GLY A 85 5.80 17.87 -8.29
N GLU A 86 4.99 17.31 -7.39
CA GLU A 86 5.42 16.29 -6.43
C GLU A 86 5.70 14.94 -7.10
N THR A 87 6.56 14.11 -6.50
CA THR A 87 6.80 12.74 -6.93
C THR A 87 5.49 11.94 -6.98
N GLN A 88 5.19 11.33 -8.13
CA GLN A 88 3.96 10.59 -8.34
C GLN A 88 4.06 9.19 -7.69
N VAL A 89 3.64 9.11 -6.43
CA VAL A 89 3.42 7.87 -5.68
C VAL A 89 1.92 7.62 -5.44
N VAL A 90 1.58 6.42 -4.97
CA VAL A 90 0.22 5.99 -4.62
C VAL A 90 -0.52 7.03 -3.77
N LYS A 91 0.11 7.46 -2.67
CA LYS A 91 -0.44 8.44 -1.72
C LYS A 91 -0.70 9.79 -2.39
N HIS A 92 0.20 10.25 -3.25
CA HIS A 92 0.03 11.50 -3.99
C HIS A 92 -1.21 11.41 -4.88
N LEU A 93 -1.38 10.34 -5.66
CA LEU A 93 -2.56 10.18 -6.51
C LEU A 93 -3.87 10.02 -5.73
N MET A 94 -3.85 9.36 -4.57
CA MET A 94 -5.03 9.22 -3.71
C MET A 94 -5.50 10.56 -3.10
N LEU A 95 -4.55 11.39 -2.68
CA LEU A 95 -4.86 12.65 -1.99
C LEU A 95 -5.03 13.83 -2.95
N SER A 96 -4.30 13.85 -4.06
CA SER A 96 -4.42 14.92 -5.08
C SER A 96 -5.77 14.92 -5.78
N SER A 97 -6.39 13.75 -5.97
CA SER A 97 -7.75 13.64 -6.54
C SER A 97 -8.84 14.24 -5.66
N LEU A 98 -8.60 14.45 -4.35
CA LEU A 98 -9.55 15.15 -3.48
C LEU A 98 -9.46 16.68 -3.60
N ASN A 99 -8.29 17.21 -3.97
CA ASN A 99 -8.07 18.65 -4.17
C ASN A 99 -8.33 19.10 -5.61
N SER A 100 -8.76 18.17 -6.48
CA SER A 100 -9.02 18.41 -7.90
C SER A 100 -10.51 18.43 -8.24
N LEU A 101 -11.42 18.46 -7.25
CA LEU A 101 -12.79 18.91 -7.52
C LEU A 101 -12.68 20.38 -7.92
N PRO A 102 -13.01 20.76 -9.16
CA PRO A 102 -13.01 22.17 -9.52
C PRO A 102 -14.11 22.85 -8.69
N ASP A 103 -13.76 23.93 -8.00
CA ASP A 103 -14.73 24.89 -7.47
C ASP A 103 -15.56 25.58 -8.59
N ASP A 104 -15.33 25.21 -9.86
CA ASP A 104 -15.87 25.86 -11.05
C ASP A 104 -17.29 25.43 -11.46
N ILE A 105 -18.03 24.66 -10.65
CA ILE A 105 -19.44 24.29 -10.98
C ILE A 105 -20.47 25.28 -10.40
N TYR A 106 -20.06 26.35 -9.71
CA TYR A 106 -21.00 27.35 -9.17
C TYR A 106 -20.90 28.76 -9.77
N SER A 107 -20.27 28.93 -10.94
CA SER A 107 -20.30 30.22 -11.67
C SER A 107 -20.85 30.05 -13.08
N SER A 108 -22.11 29.63 -13.22
CA SER A 108 -22.91 29.76 -14.45
C SER A 108 -24.38 29.42 -14.22
N THR A 109 -25.09 30.18 -13.39
CA THR A 109 -26.54 30.52 -13.57
C THR A 109 -26.98 31.45 -12.44
N VAL A 110 -26.98 32.77 -12.70
CA VAL A 110 -28.11 33.69 -12.95
C VAL A 110 -27.62 35.09 -12.61
#